data_AF-A0A7S6WWN6-F1
#
_entry.id   AF-A0A7S6WWN6-F1
#
_cell.length_a   1.000
_cell.length_b   1.000
_cell.length_c   1.000
_cell.angle_alpha   90.00
_cell.angle_beta   90.00
_cell.angle_gamma   90.00
#
_symmetry.space_group_name_H-M   'P 1'
#
loop_
_entity.id
_entity.type
_entity.pdbx_description
1 polymer ?
#
loop_
_entity_poly.entity_id
_entity_poly.type
_entity_poly.pdbx_seq_one_letter_code
_entity_poly.pdbx_strand_id
1 'polypeptide(L)'
;MAERKSTRAINARKKALEAAKAFQEREERLISLAEDFFKIFETNGSAAIEKKIAEYEAKIEELRAQLVQVEKDSEVEQAKVVSRFKDEGVNNSEIASRLDISTGDVRKLAKNFVDRKDSDD
;
A
#
# COMPACT_ATOMS: atom_id res chain seq x y z
N MET A 1 24.60 16.25 79.95
CA MET A 1 23.74 16.42 78.75
C MET A 1 24.44 15.86 77.51
N ALA A 2 24.41 14.54 77.27
CA ALA A 2 25.19 13.91 76.18
C ALA A 2 24.44 12.91 75.29
N GLU A 3 23.12 12.75 75.39
CA GLU A 3 22.37 11.72 74.63
C GLU A 3 21.57 12.22 73.41
N ARG A 4 21.43 13.54 73.21
CA ARG A 4 20.54 14.08 72.15
C ARG A 4 21.21 14.25 70.77
N LYS A 5 22.54 14.17 70.68
CA LYS A 5 23.26 14.32 69.39
C LYS A 5 23.25 13.03 68.54
N SER A 6 23.12 11.86 69.16
CA SER A 6 23.15 10.55 68.47
C SER A 6 21.82 10.18 67.79
N THR A 7 20.68 10.38 68.47
CA THR A 7 19.36 10.03 67.95
C THR A 7 18.93 10.84 66.72
N ARG A 8 19.31 12.13 66.65
CA ARG A 8 19.06 12.96 65.46
C ARG A 8 19.86 12.51 64.24
N ALA A 9 21.14 12.13 64.43
CA ALA A 9 21.98 11.64 63.34
C ALA A 9 21.49 10.29 62.81
N ILE A 10 21.08 9.38 63.70
CA ILE A 10 20.50 8.08 63.33
C ILE A 10 19.18 8.28 62.56
N ASN A 11 18.30 9.16 63.02
CA ASN A 11 17.04 9.45 62.34
C ASN A 11 17.24 10.13 60.99
N ALA A 12 18.20 11.05 60.87
CA ALA A 12 18.56 11.68 59.60
C ALA A 12 19.11 10.64 58.60
N ARG A 13 19.99 9.74 59.06
CA ARG A 13 20.50 8.63 58.24
C ARG A 13 19.38 7.70 57.78
N LYS A 14 18.45 7.33 58.66
CA LYS A 14 17.31 6.47 58.32
C LYS A 14 16.43 7.11 57.24
N LYS A 15 16.09 8.40 57.38
CA LYS A 15 15.33 9.15 56.36
C LYS A 15 16.06 9.24 55.02
N ALA A 16 17.37 9.47 55.04
CA ALA A 16 18.18 9.50 53.82
C ALA A 16 18.19 8.14 53.10
N LEU A 17 18.27 7.03 53.85
CA LEU A 17 18.19 5.67 53.30
C LEU A 17 16.81 5.35 52.72
N GLU A 18 15.73 5.75 53.40
CA GLU A 18 14.36 5.59 52.89
C GLU A 18 14.14 6.40 51.61
N ALA A 19 14.63 7.64 51.56
CA ALA A 19 14.57 8.48 50.36
C ALA A 19 15.40 7.91 49.19
N ALA A 20 16.60 7.40 49.48
CA ALA A 20 17.45 6.75 48.48
C ALA A 20 16.78 5.50 47.91
N LYS A 21 16.15 4.68 48.76
CA LYS A 21 15.39 3.50 48.32
C LYS A 21 14.20 3.89 47.44
N ALA A 22 13.42 4.89 47.85
CA ALA A 22 12.29 5.38 47.06
C ALA A 22 12.73 5.97 45.70
N PHE A 23 13.90 6.62 45.65
CA PHE A 23 14.49 7.10 44.41
C PHE A 23 14.89 5.94 43.50
N GLN A 24 15.56 4.93 44.04
CA GLN A 24 15.95 3.74 43.27
C GLN A 24 14.72 3.00 42.71
N GLU A 25 13.68 2.77 43.53
CA GLU A 25 12.42 2.14 43.09
C GLU A 25 11.69 2.98 42.01
N ARG A 26 11.88 4.30 42.01
CA ARG A 26 11.35 5.17 40.94
C ARG A 26 12.17 5.02 39.68
N GLU A 27 13.49 4.99 39.78
CA GLU A 27 14.39 4.86 38.62
C GLU A 27 14.19 3.52 37.91
N GLU A 28 14.08 2.42 38.67
CA GLU A 28 13.77 1.08 38.12
C GLU A 28 12.44 1.07 37.35
N ARG A 29 11.40 1.76 37.86
CA ARG A 29 10.13 1.92 37.14
C ARG A 29 10.26 2.74 35.87
N LEU A 30 11.06 3.80 35.87
CA LEU A 30 11.29 4.63 34.68
C LEU A 30 12.04 3.85 33.59
N ILE A 31 13.02 3.02 33.98
CA ILE A 31 13.72 2.13 33.06
C ILE A 31 12.74 1.12 32.43
N SER A 32 11.90 0.47 33.25
CA SER A 32 10.88 -0.46 32.73
C SER A 32 9.92 0.22 31.75
N LEU A 33 9.45 1.43 32.05
CA LEU A 33 8.56 2.19 31.16
C LEU A 33 9.25 2.57 29.84
N ALA A 34 10.55 2.86 29.87
CA ALA A 34 11.33 3.13 28.67
C ALA A 34 11.44 1.88 27.79
N GLU A 35 11.66 0.69 28.38
CA GLU A 35 11.66 -0.56 27.63
C GLU A 35 10.28 -0.86 27.01
N ASP A 36 9.21 -0.67 27.77
CA ASP A 36 7.85 -0.92 27.30
C ASP A 36 7.48 0.00 26.13
N PHE A 37 7.94 1.26 26.14
CA PHE A 37 7.73 2.20 25.04
C PHE A 37 8.26 1.67 23.70
N PHE A 38 9.46 1.09 23.69
CA PHE A 38 10.04 0.57 22.45
C PHE A 38 9.45 -0.80 22.07
N LYS A 39 9.09 -1.64 23.05
CA LYS A 39 8.37 -2.90 22.80
C LYS A 39 7.00 -2.68 22.16
N ILE A 40 6.34 -1.54 22.38
CA ILE A 40 5.07 -1.21 21.71
C ILE A 40 5.25 -1.17 20.20
N PHE A 41 6.33 -0.59 19.68
CA PHE A 41 6.56 -0.55 18.23
C PHE A 41 6.84 -1.93 17.63
N GLU A 42 7.47 -2.82 18.39
CA GLU A 42 7.73 -4.21 17.96
C GLU A 42 6.46 -5.06 17.97
N THR A 43 5.51 -4.76 18.86
CA THR A 43 4.33 -5.60 19.13
C THR A 43 3.01 -5.06 18.58
N ASN A 44 2.92 -3.77 18.24
CA ASN A 44 1.68 -3.14 17.77
C ASN A 44 1.21 -3.63 16.38
N GLY A 45 2.04 -4.41 15.68
CA GLY A 45 1.70 -5.00 14.38
C GLY A 45 1.74 -4.02 13.20
N SER A 46 2.28 -2.81 13.37
CA SER A 46 2.37 -1.83 12.27
C SER A 46 3.19 -2.37 11.11
N ALA A 47 4.32 -3.04 11.38
CA ALA A 47 5.16 -3.68 10.37
C ALA A 47 4.40 -4.76 9.56
N ALA A 48 3.48 -5.49 10.19
CA ALA A 48 2.66 -6.48 9.51
C ALA A 48 1.62 -5.81 8.59
N ILE A 49 1.09 -4.64 8.99
CA ILE A 49 0.19 -3.84 8.15
C ILE A 49 0.95 -3.24 6.97
N GLU A 50 2.12 -2.65 7.20
CA GLU A 50 2.99 -2.10 6.15
C GLU A 50 3.37 -3.17 5.12
N LYS A 51 3.72 -4.38 5.57
CA LYS A 51 3.99 -5.49 4.67
C LYS A 51 2.79 -5.85 3.80
N LYS A 52 1.59 -5.89 4.38
CA LYS A 52 0.34 -6.15 3.62
C LYS A 52 0.05 -5.04 2.62
N ILE A 53 0.31 -3.78 2.96
CA ILE A 53 0.17 -2.65 2.03
C ILE A 53 1.07 -2.87 0.82
N ALA A 54 2.36 -3.16 1.04
CA ALA A 54 3.30 -3.42 -0.05
C ALA A 54 2.89 -4.63 -0.91
N GLU A 55 2.38 -5.70 -0.30
CA GLU A 55 1.86 -6.87 -1.02
C GLU A 55 0.65 -6.51 -1.90
N TYR A 56 -0.28 -5.70 -1.39
CA TYR A 56 -1.44 -5.25 -2.18
C TYR A 56 -1.06 -4.27 -3.28
N GLU A 57 -0.11 -3.37 -3.05
CA GLU A 57 0.42 -2.48 -4.09
C GLU A 57 1.05 -3.27 -5.23
N ALA A 58 1.89 -4.27 -4.92
CA ALA A 58 2.45 -5.16 -5.92
C ALA A 58 1.35 -5.91 -6.71
N LYS A 59 0.29 -6.35 -6.01
CA LYS A 59 -0.83 -7.04 -6.67
C LYS A 59 -1.64 -6.12 -7.58
N ILE A 60 -1.82 -4.86 -7.20
CA ILE A 60 -2.49 -3.85 -8.03
C ILE A 60 -1.71 -3.62 -9.32
N GLU A 61 -0.39 -3.50 -9.24
CA GLU A 61 0.44 -3.33 -10.44
C GLU A 61 0.38 -4.55 -11.37
N GLU A 62 0.38 -5.77 -10.83
CA GLU A 62 0.18 -6.98 -11.62
C GLU A 62 -1.19 -6.98 -12.34
N LEU A 63 -2.26 -6.62 -11.63
CA LEU A 63 -3.61 -6.55 -12.21
C LEU A 63 -3.73 -5.46 -13.27
N ARG A 64 -3.06 -4.31 -13.08
CA ARG A 64 -2.99 -3.25 -14.10
C ARG A 64 -2.30 -3.73 -15.36
N ALA A 65 -1.20 -4.46 -15.23
CA ALA A 65 -0.51 -5.05 -16.39
C ALA A 65 -1.39 -6.07 -17.12
N GLN A 66 -2.11 -6.92 -16.39
CA GLN A 66 -3.07 -7.87 -16.97
C GLN A 66 -4.21 -7.16 -17.70
N LEU A 67 -4.76 -6.07 -17.11
CA LEU A 67 -5.81 -5.28 -17.73
C LEU A 67 -5.35 -4.72 -19.08
N VAL A 68 -4.16 -4.13 -19.15
CA VAL A 68 -3.60 -3.60 -20.41
C VAL A 68 -3.48 -4.69 -21.47
N GLN A 69 -3.09 -5.91 -21.08
CA GLN A 69 -2.99 -7.03 -22.02
C GLN A 69 -4.37 -7.46 -22.53
N VAL A 70 -5.35 -7.61 -21.63
CA VAL A 70 -6.72 -7.98 -21.99
C VAL A 70 -7.37 -6.90 -22.87
N GLU A 71 -7.13 -5.62 -22.59
CA GLU A 71 -7.61 -4.51 -23.42
C GLU A 71 -7.02 -4.57 -24.84
N LYS A 72 -5.72 -4.85 -24.98
CA LYS A 72 -5.08 -5.04 -26.30
C LYS A 72 -5.69 -6.20 -27.05
N ASP A 73 -5.92 -7.33 -26.38
CA ASP A 73 -6.52 -8.51 -26.99
C ASP A 73 -7.97 -8.22 -27.42
N SER A 74 -8.73 -7.48 -26.60
CA SER A 74 -10.07 -6.99 -26.94
C SER A 74 -10.05 -6.08 -28.17
N GLU A 75 -9.08 -5.15 -28.28
CA GLU A 75 -8.93 -4.31 -29.48
C GLU A 75 -8.65 -5.14 -30.73
N VAL A 76 -7.87 -6.24 -30.64
CA VAL A 76 -7.67 -7.18 -31.77
C VAL A 76 -9.02 -7.74 -32.23
N GLU A 77 -9.82 -8.26 -31.30
CA GLU A 77 -11.10 -8.88 -31.62
C GLU A 77 -12.13 -7.87 -32.13
N GLN A 78 -12.17 -6.67 -31.55
CA GLN A 78 -13.02 -5.57 -32.04
C GLN A 78 -12.62 -5.15 -33.47
N ALA A 79 -11.33 -5.08 -33.76
CA ALA A 79 -10.82 -4.76 -35.09
C ALA A 79 -11.23 -5.80 -36.15
N LYS A 80 -11.22 -7.10 -35.78
CA LYS A 80 -11.75 -8.19 -36.63
C LYS A 80 -13.24 -8.00 -36.92
N VAL A 81 -14.04 -7.62 -35.93
CA VAL A 81 -15.48 -7.35 -36.12
C VAL A 81 -15.70 -6.16 -37.07
N VAL A 82 -14.94 -5.08 -36.90
CA VAL A 82 -14.99 -3.92 -37.82
C VAL A 82 -14.63 -4.32 -39.25
N SER A 83 -13.63 -5.19 -39.44
CA SER A 83 -13.30 -5.74 -40.77
C SER A 83 -14.47 -6.51 -41.38
N ARG A 84 -15.18 -7.34 -40.61
CA ARG A 84 -16.35 -8.07 -41.13
C ARG A 84 -17.46 -7.13 -41.58
N PHE A 85 -17.71 -6.02 -40.86
CA PHE A 85 -18.64 -4.98 -41.34
C PHE A 85 -18.17 -4.36 -42.66
N LYS A 86 -16.86 -4.23 -42.87
CA LYS A 86 -16.30 -3.73 -44.13
C LYS A 86 -16.48 -4.69 -45.28
N ASP A 87 -16.34 -5.99 -45.03
CA ASP A 87 -16.55 -7.04 -46.03
C ASP A 87 -18.00 -7.05 -46.52
N GLU A 88 -18.95 -6.66 -45.66
CA GLU A 88 -20.38 -6.44 -46.01
C GLU A 88 -20.65 -5.10 -46.72
N GLY A 89 -19.61 -4.31 -47.02
CA GLY A 89 -19.72 -3.02 -47.71
C GLY A 89 -20.18 -1.84 -46.85
N VAL A 90 -20.19 -1.98 -45.52
CA VAL A 90 -20.68 -0.94 -44.60
C VAL A 90 -19.63 0.16 -44.39
N ASN A 91 -20.03 1.42 -44.55
CA ASN A 91 -19.13 2.56 -44.37
C ASN A 91 -18.88 2.89 -42.87
N ASN A 92 -17.84 3.68 -42.56
CA ASN A 92 -17.46 3.95 -41.16
C ASN A 92 -18.53 4.70 -40.36
N SER A 93 -19.33 5.56 -41.00
CA SER A 93 -20.39 6.31 -40.33
C SER A 93 -21.53 5.39 -39.89
N GLU A 94 -21.86 4.43 -40.73
CA GLU A 94 -22.91 3.46 -40.45
C GLU A 94 -22.46 2.42 -39.41
N ILE A 95 -21.21 1.94 -39.47
CA ILE A 95 -20.64 1.08 -38.42
C ILE A 95 -20.68 1.79 -37.06
N ALA A 96 -20.24 3.05 -37.02
CA ALA A 96 -20.26 3.87 -35.81
C ALA A 96 -21.66 4.00 -35.23
N SER A 97 -22.65 4.29 -36.08
CA SER A 97 -24.05 4.37 -35.67
C SER A 97 -24.62 3.03 -35.18
N ARG A 98 -24.20 1.90 -35.77
CA ARG A 98 -24.69 0.56 -35.38
C ARG A 98 -24.09 0.06 -34.08
N LEU A 99 -22.83 0.41 -33.81
CA LEU A 99 -22.09 -0.01 -32.61
C LEU A 99 -22.15 1.02 -31.48
N ASP A 100 -22.80 2.17 -31.70
CA ASP A 100 -22.88 3.30 -30.77
C ASP A 100 -21.49 3.78 -30.29
N ILE A 101 -20.56 3.91 -31.24
CA ILE A 101 -19.19 4.40 -30.99
C ILE A 101 -18.85 5.55 -31.93
N SER A 102 -17.75 6.25 -31.66
CA SER A 102 -17.32 7.33 -32.53
C SER A 102 -16.81 6.81 -33.87
N THR A 103 -17.02 7.59 -34.95
CA THR A 103 -16.41 7.30 -36.26
C THR A 103 -14.88 7.32 -36.21
N GLY A 104 -14.30 8.06 -35.25
CA GLY A 104 -12.87 8.08 -34.98
C GLY A 104 -12.37 6.73 -34.47
N ASP A 105 -13.11 6.09 -33.57
CA ASP A 105 -12.73 4.79 -33.00
C ASP A 105 -12.91 3.66 -34.01
N VAL A 106 -13.95 3.72 -34.86
CA VAL A 106 -14.07 2.81 -36.02
C VAL A 106 -12.86 2.93 -36.95
N ARG A 107 -12.38 4.14 -37.24
CA ARG A 107 -11.18 4.35 -38.08
C ARG A 107 -9.92 3.81 -37.42
N LYS A 108 -9.74 4.00 -36.11
CA LYS A 108 -8.60 3.46 -35.36
C LYS A 108 -8.60 1.93 -35.40
N LEU A 109 -9.74 1.30 -35.09
CA LEU A 109 -9.89 -0.16 -35.13
C LEU A 109 -9.65 -0.72 -36.54
N ALA A 110 -10.18 -0.07 -37.57
CA ALA A 110 -9.93 -0.47 -38.97
C ALA A 110 -8.45 -0.36 -39.34
N LYS A 111 -7.77 0.71 -38.92
CA LYS A 111 -6.33 0.88 -39.17
C LYS A 111 -5.49 -0.16 -38.42
N ASN A 112 -5.78 -0.40 -37.15
CA ASN A 112 -5.09 -1.39 -36.33
C ASN A 112 -5.22 -2.81 -36.90
N PHE A 113 -6.34 -3.13 -37.56
CA PHE A 113 -6.51 -4.40 -38.26
C PHE A 113 -5.57 -4.54 -39.47
N VAL A 114 -5.48 -3.48 -40.29
CA VAL A 114 -4.63 -3.46 -41.48
C VAL A 114 -3.15 -3.54 -41.10
N ASP A 115 -2.71 -2.70 -40.15
CA ASP A 115 -1.31 -2.66 -39.70
C ASP A 115 -0.84 -4.02 -39.11
N ARG A 116 -1.75 -4.82 -38.54
CA ARG A 116 -1.45 -6.18 -38.03
C ARG A 116 -1.53 -7.27 -39.09
N LYS A 117 -2.40 -7.11 -40.10
CA LYS A 117 -2.47 -8.05 -41.22
C LYS A 117 -1.18 -8.00 -42.05
N ASP A 118 -0.63 -6.80 -42.26
CA ASP A 118 0.63 -6.60 -43.00
C ASP A 118 1.88 -7.06 -42.23
N SER A 119 1.77 -7.37 -40.92
CA SER A 119 2.88 -7.89 -40.10
C SER A 119 2.93 -9.42 -40.00
N ASP A 120 1.86 -10.11 -40.38
CA ASP A 120 1.75 -11.57 -40.32
C ASP A 120 1.96 -12.26 -41.69
N ASP A 121 2.08 -11.48 -42.79
CA ASP A 121 2.44 -11.92 -44.16
C ASP A 121 3.95 -11.68 -44.46
#